data_AF-A0A848XQ71-F1
#
_entry.id   AF-A0A848XQ71-F1
#
_cell.length_a   1.000
_cell.length_b   1.000
_cell.length_c   1.000
_cell.angle_alpha   90.00
_cell.angle_beta   90.00
_cell.angle_gamma   90.00
#
_symmetry.space_group_name_H-M   'P 1'
#
loop_
_entity.id
_entity.type
_entity.pdbx_description
1 polymer ?
#
loop_
_entity_poly.entity_id
_entity_poly.type
_entity_poly.pdbx_seq_one_letter_code
_entity_poly.pdbx_strand_id
1 'polypeptide(L)' 'NAGRRVTRGALYRTLDRLAKKGLLEWELEPSSVPERGGHPMRRLLVTEEGVAAASASREVLLRYFEALGPIGPA' A
#
# COMPACT_ATOMS: atom_id res chain seq x y z
N ASN A 1 3.10 -9.96 5.76
CA ASN A 1 2.54 -10.75 6.86
C ASN A 1 2.78 -12.23 6.63
N ALA A 2 3.92 -12.78 7.08
CA ALA A 2 4.20 -14.21 7.28
C ALA A 2 3.22 -15.24 6.63
N GLY A 3 3.10 -15.26 5.30
CA GLY A 3 2.21 -16.18 4.56
C GLY A 3 0.69 -15.96 4.68
N ARG A 4 0.20 -14.97 5.43
CA ARG A 4 -1.24 -14.72 5.61
C ARG A 4 -1.83 -13.91 4.46
N ARG A 5 -2.95 -14.37 3.90
CA ARG A 5 -3.71 -13.65 2.88
C ARG A 5 -4.26 -12.34 3.44
N VAL A 6 -4.03 -11.24 2.73
CA VAL A 6 -4.62 -9.94 3.06
C VAL A 6 -6.10 -9.96 2.70
N THR A 7 -6.96 -9.60 3.65
CA THR A 7 -8.40 -9.46 3.40
C THR A 7 -8.71 -8.12 2.74
N ARG A 8 -9.79 -8.06 1.95
CA ARG A 8 -10.26 -6.81 1.34
C ARG A 8 -10.50 -5.71 2.38
N GLY A 9 -11.15 -6.05 3.50
CA GLY A 9 -11.40 -5.10 4.58
C GLY A 9 -10.12 -4.56 5.22
N ALA A 10 -9.09 -5.40 5.39
CA ALA A 10 -7.80 -4.95 5.92
C ALA A 10 -7.05 -4.02 4.95
N LEU A 11 -7.17 -4.28 3.63
CA LEU A 11 -6.64 -3.40 2.59
C LEU A 11 -7.33 -2.03 2.63
N TYR A 12 -8.66 -1.97 2.55
CA TYR A 12 -9.39 -0.70 2.54
C TYR A 12 -9.17 0.13 3.81
N ARG A 13 -9.17 -0.49 5.00
CA ARG A 13 -8.83 0.21 6.25
C ARG A 13 -7.42 0.78 6.26
N THR A 14 -6.48 0.14 5.57
CA THR A 14 -5.12 0.65 5.46
C THR A 14 -5.06 1.84 4.51
N LEU A 15 -5.75 1.79 3.37
CA LEU A 15 -5.85 2.92 2.45
C LEU A 15 -6.49 4.14 3.13
N ASP A 16 -7.60 3.97 3.85
CA ASP A 16 -8.25 5.06 4.59
C ASP A 16 -7.32 5.67 5.65
N ARG A 17 -6.51 4.84 6.33
CA ARG A 17 -5.52 5.32 7.31
C ARG A 17 -4.38 6.09 6.65
N LEU A 18 -3.92 5.67 5.47
CA LEU A 18 -2.89 6.39 4.73
C LEU A 18 -3.43 7.73 4.23
N ALA A 19 -4.68 7.76 3.76
CA ALA A 19 -5.33 9.00 3.36
C ALA A 19 -5.52 9.97 4.53
N LYS A 20 -5.96 9.48 5.70
CA LYS A 20 -6.04 10.29 6.92
C LYS A 20 -4.69 10.89 7.34
N LYS A 21 -3.58 10.25 6.96
CA LYS A 21 -2.22 10.74 7.24
C LYS A 21 -1.69 11.70 6.16
N GLY A 22 -2.45 11.99 5.10
CA GLY A 22 -1.98 12.79 3.96
C GLY A 22 -0.95 12.07 3.09
N LEU A 23 -0.82 10.75 3.21
CA LEU A 23 0.13 9.96 2.42
C LEU A 23 -0.49 9.43 1.11
N LEU A 24 -1.79 9.61 0.96
CA LEU A 24 -2.57 9.15 -0.17
C LEU A 24 -3.78 10.06 -0.34
N GLU A 25 -4.13 10.34 -1.57
CA GLU A 25 -5.40 10.96 -1.94
C GLU A 25 -6.20 10.00 -2.80
N TRP A 26 -7.51 10.18 -2.83
CA TRP A 26 -8.34 9.39 -3.71
C TRP A 26 -9.55 10.17 -4.20
N GLU A 27 -9.99 9.82 -5.40
CA GLU A 27 -11.21 10.32 -6.02
C GLU A 27 -12.05 9.15 -6.53
N LEU A 28 -13.36 9.38 -6.69
CA LEU A 28 -14.23 8.43 -7.35
C LEU A 28 -14.09 8.59 -8.86
N GLU A 29 -13.84 7.49 -9.54
CA GLU A 29 -13.90 7.42 -10.99
C GLU A 29 -15.07 6.52 -11.43
N PRO A 30 -15.75 6.86 -12.53
CA PRO A 30 -16.70 5.95 -13.17
C PRO A 30 -16.04 4.59 -13.42
N SER A 31 -16.80 3.50 -13.26
CA SER A 31 -16.25 2.17 -13.53
C SER A 31 -15.94 2.01 -15.02
N SER A 32 -14.68 1.80 -15.35
CA SER A 32 -14.24 1.35 -16.67
C SER A 32 -14.29 -0.18 -16.84
N VAL A 33 -14.73 -0.92 -15.81
CA VAL A 33 -14.74 -2.39 -15.79
C VAL A 33 -16.18 -2.89 -15.64
N PRO A 34 -16.80 -3.37 -16.73
CA PRO A 34 -18.18 -3.85 -16.74
C PRO A 34 -18.45 -4.98 -15.74
N GLU A 35 -17.46 -5.86 -15.51
CA GLU A 35 -17.55 -7.04 -14.64
C GLU A 35 -17.75 -6.68 -13.16
N ARG A 36 -17.53 -5.41 -12.78
CA ARG A 36 -17.82 -4.91 -11.44
C ARG A 36 -19.20 -4.26 -11.30
N GLY A 37 -20.11 -4.52 -12.24
CA GLY A 37 -21.49 -4.01 -12.18
C GLY A 37 -21.61 -2.50 -12.27
N GLY A 38 -20.61 -1.82 -12.84
CA GLY A 38 -20.62 -0.36 -12.99
C GLY A 38 -20.32 0.44 -11.72
N HIS A 39 -20.01 -0.20 -10.59
CA HIS A 39 -19.72 0.51 -9.34
C HIS A 39 -18.48 1.43 -9.45
N PRO A 40 -18.57 2.71 -9.02
CA PRO A 40 -17.45 3.63 -9.05
C PRO A 40 -16.19 3.05 -8.40
N MET A 41 -15.04 3.32 -9.00
CA MET A 41 -13.74 2.96 -8.45
C MET A 41 -13.18 4.09 -7.62
N ARG A 42 -12.29 3.77 -6.67
CA ARG A 42 -11.37 4.77 -6.12
C ARG A 42 -10.10 4.77 -6.96
N ARG A 43 -9.79 5.89 -7.60
CA ARG A 43 -8.46 6.16 -8.11
C ARG A 43 -7.61 6.68 -6.96
N LEU A 44 -6.46 6.08 -6.75
CA LEU A 44 -5.55 6.43 -5.67
C LEU A 44 -4.37 7.21 -6.25
N LEU A 45 -4.04 8.33 -5.62
CA LEU A 45 -2.85 9.12 -5.90
C LEU A 45 -1.95 9.07 -4.67
N VAL A 46 -0.69 8.70 -4.83
CA VAL A 46 0.30 8.81 -3.75
C VAL A 46 0.82 10.24 -3.75
N THR A 47 0.74 10.92 -2.60
CA THR A 47 1.26 12.28 -2.43
C THR A 47 2.79 12.30 -2.42
N GLU A 48 3.40 13.47 -2.53
CA GLU A 48 4.86 13.61 -2.39
C GLU A 48 5.34 13.12 -1.02
N GLU A 49 4.60 13.45 0.05
CA GLU A 49 4.86 12.94 1.41
C GLU A 49 4.69 11.42 1.48
N GLY A 50 3.71 10.87 0.76
CA GLY A 50 3.50 9.43 0.62
C GLY A 50 4.69 8.72 -0.02
N VAL A 51 5.24 9.28 -1.10
CA VAL A 51 6.43 8.76 -1.78
C VAL A 51 7.66 8.83 -0.85
N ALA A 52 7.85 9.96 -0.17
CA ALA A 52 8.94 10.13 0.79
C ALA A 52 8.85 9.11 1.95
N ALA A 53 7.66 8.93 2.53
CA ALA A 53 7.42 7.96 3.60
C ALA A 53 7.65 6.51 3.16
N ALA A 54 7.21 6.15 1.94
CA ALA A 54 7.45 4.83 1.38
C ALA A 54 8.95 4.57 1.14
N SER A 55 9.66 5.58 0.65
CA SER A 55 11.11 5.53 0.40
C SER A 55 11.89 5.34 1.70
N ALA A 56 11.56 6.12 2.74
CA ALA A 56 12.15 5.98 4.06
C ALA A 56 11.87 4.59 4.68
N SER A 57 10.63 4.10 4.58
CA SER A 57 10.29 2.76 5.06
C SER A 57 11.07 1.67 4.32
N ARG A 58 11.25 1.81 3.00
CA ARG A 58 12.05 0.87 2.20
C ARG A 58 13.50 0.85 2.64
N GLU A 59 14.09 2.03 2.87
CA GLU A 59 15.48 2.14 3.32
C GLU A 59 15.70 1.45 4.68
N VAL A 60 14.82 1.68 5.64
CA VAL A 60 14.90 1.00 6.95
C VAL A 60 14.82 -0.52 6.80
N LEU A 61 13.90 -1.02 5.97
CA LEU A 61 13.77 -2.46 5.72
C LEU A 61 15.01 -3.05 5.05
N LEU A 62 15.61 -2.35 4.08
CA LEU A 62 16.83 -2.80 3.42
C LEU A 62 18.00 -2.88 4.40
N ARG A 63 18.23 -1.83 5.19
CA ARG A 63 19.28 -1.82 6.21
C ARG A 63 19.06 -2.93 7.25
N TYR A 64 17.81 -3.16 7.64
CA TYR A 64 17.46 -4.25 8.56
C TYR A 64 17.80 -5.62 7.97
N PHE A 65 17.43 -5.88 6.72
CA PHE A 65 17.72 -7.17 6.08
C PHE A 65 19.21 -7.36 5.79
N GLU A 66 19.94 -6.30 5.45
CA GLU A 66 21.40 -6.35 5.31
C GLU A 66 22.07 -6.76 6.63
N ALA A 67 21.65 -6.15 7.75
CA ALA A 67 22.19 -6.46 9.07
C ALA A 67 21.87 -7.88 9.54
N LEU A 68 20.74 -8.46 9.12
CA LEU A 68 20.40 -9.85 9.46
C LEU A 68 21.23 -10.88 8.67
N GLY A 69 21.89 -10.49 7.58
CA GLY A 69 22.59 -11.40 6.69
C GLY A 69 21.64 -12.37 5.96
N PRO A 70 22.18 -13.39 5.26
CA PRO A 70 21.38 -14.38 4.56
C PRO A 70 20.48 -15.17 5.51
N ILE A 71 19.19 -15.28 5.18
CA ILE A 71 18.25 -16.16 5.90
C ILE A 71 18.16 -17.48 5.12
N GLY A 72 19.05 -18.43 5.42
CA GLY A 72 19.15 -19.78 4.82
C GLY A 72 20.51 -20.42 5.10
N PRO A 73 20.68 -21.76 5.02
CA PRO A 73 21.95 -22.39 5.34
C PRO A 73 23.03 -21.96 4.33
N ALA A 74 24.24 -21.71 4.86
CA ALA A 74 25.44 -21.39 4.09
C ALA A 74 25.89 -22.56 3.21
#